data_AF-A0A7X7T344-F1
#
_entry.id   AF-A0A7X7T344-F1
#
_cell.length_a   1.000
_cell.length_b   1.000
_cell.length_c   1.000
_cell.angle_alpha   90.00
_cell.angle_beta   90.00
_cell.angle_gamma   90.00
#
_symmetry.space_group_name_H-M   'P 1'
#
loop_
_entity.id
_entity.type
_entity.pdbx_description
1 polymer ?
#
loop_
_entity_poly.entity_id
_entity_poly.type
_entity_poly.pdbx_seq_one_letter_code
_entity_poly.pdbx_strand_id
1 'polypeptide(L)' 'MYGVSEERYSIGELAERAGVSRRTVRFYVQRGLLPPPLGRGRGEHYDATHLAA' A
#
# COMPACT_ATOMS: atom_id res chain seq x y z
N MET A 1 18.43 -11.22 14.42
CA MET A 1 17.59 -10.00 14.45
C MET A 1 17.17 -9.72 13.02
N TYR A 2 16.00 -10.19 12.59
CA TYR A 2 15.48 -9.85 11.26
C TYR A 2 14.87 -8.46 11.38
N GLY A 3 15.55 -7.46 10.82
CA GLY A 3 14.96 -6.15 10.65
C GLY A 3 13.73 -6.33 9.77
N VAL A 4 12.55 -6.17 10.35
CA VAL A 4 11.35 -5.91 9.57
C VAL A 4 11.61 -4.54 8.98
N SER A 5 12.11 -4.50 7.76
CA SER A 5 12.28 -3.28 7.01
C SER A 5 10.90 -2.60 6.98
N GLU A 6 10.81 -1.36 7.46
CA GLU A 6 9.68 -0.48 7.21
C GLU A 6 9.64 -0.17 5.72
N GLU A 7 9.36 -1.17 4.88
CA GLU A 7 9.32 -1.02 3.45
C GLU A 7 8.10 -0.17 3.10
N ARG A 8 8.40 1.08 2.70
CA ARG A 8 7.40 2.02 2.22
C ARG A 8 7.25 1.83 0.73
N TYR A 9 6.05 1.52 0.30
CA TYR A 9 5.68 1.41 -1.10
C TYR A 9 4.89 2.63 -1.53
N SER A 10 5.21 3.16 -2.69
CA SER A 10 4.26 3.97 -3.43
C SER A 10 3.05 3.12 -3.84
N ILE A 11 1.95 3.77 -4.24
CA ILE A 11 0.81 3.06 -4.82
C ILE A 11 1.18 2.22 -6.05
N GLY A 12 2.23 2.62 -6.78
CA GLY A 12 2.73 1.89 -7.94
C GLY A 12 3.42 0.59 -7.54
N GLU A 13 4.34 0.67 -6.58
CA GLU A 13 5.06 -0.50 -6.08
C GLU A 13 4.11 -1.48 -5.38
N LEU A 14 3.14 -0.98 -4.62
CA LEU A 14 2.12 -1.84 -4.03
C LEU A 14 1.30 -2.56 -5.11
N ALA A 15 0.86 -1.83 -6.14
CA ALA A 15 0.08 -2.38 -7.24
C ALA A 15 0.85 -3.47 -8.00
N GLU A 16 2.12 -3.23 -8.32
CA GLU A 16 3.00 -4.20 -8.97
C GLU A 16 3.20 -5.45 -8.12
N ARG A 17 3.48 -5.29 -6.82
CA ARG A 17 3.66 -6.42 -5.89
C ARG A 17 2.38 -7.23 -5.68
N ALA A 18 1.23 -6.56 -5.64
CA ALA A 18 -0.07 -7.21 -5.50
C ALA A 18 -0.63 -7.78 -6.84
N GLY A 19 0.05 -7.54 -7.97
CA GLY A 19 -0.42 -8.00 -9.28
C GLY A 19 -1.72 -7.32 -9.74
N VAL A 20 -2.00 -6.11 -9.26
CA VAL A 20 -3.21 -5.35 -9.60
C VAL A 20 -2.86 -3.98 -10.16
N SER A 21 -3.86 -3.25 -10.67
CA SER A 21 -3.66 -1.88 -11.12
C SER A 21 -3.68 -0.88 -9.95
N ARG A 22 -3.02 0.28 -10.11
CA ARG A 22 -3.15 1.41 -9.16
C ARG A 22 -4.62 1.82 -8.94
N ARG A 23 -5.45 1.69 -9.98
CA ARG A 23 -6.90 1.94 -9.92
C ARG A 23 -7.59 0.96 -8.98
N THR A 24 -7.22 -0.32 -9.04
CA THR A 24 -7.75 -1.38 -8.16
C THR A 24 -7.39 -1.10 -6.71
N VAL A 25 -6.14 -0.69 -6.43
CA VAL A 25 -5.71 -0.29 -5.09
C VAL A 25 -6.60 0.84 -4.55
N ARG A 26 -6.77 1.94 -5.32
CA ARG A 26 -7.64 3.05 -4.89
C ARG A 26 -9.09 2.61 -4.71
N PHE A 27 -9.57 1.70 -5.54
CA PHE A 27 -10.92 1.14 -5.42
C PHE A 27 -11.08 0.38 -4.09
N TYR A 28 -10.12 -0.45 -3.70
CA TYR A 28 -10.16 -1.15 -2.41
C TYR A 28 -10.06 -0.19 -1.21
N VAL A 29 -9.21 0.84 -1.29
CA VAL A 29 -9.14 1.88 -0.26
C VAL A 29 -10.49 2.61 -0.13
N GLN A 30 -11.08 3.04 -1.24
CA GLN A 30 -12.36 3.73 -1.24
C GLN A 30 -13.51 2.86 -0.71
N ARG A 31 -13.43 1.55 -0.91
CA ARG A 31 -14.40 0.56 -0.42
C ARG A 31 -14.14 0.14 1.03
N GLY A 32 -13.04 0.58 1.64
CA GLY A 32 -12.62 0.14 2.98
C GLY A 32 -12.13 -1.31 3.04
N LEU A 33 -11.84 -1.93 1.90
CA LEU A 33 -11.30 -3.29 1.79
C LEU A 33 -9.78 -3.31 2.00
N LEU A 34 -9.12 -2.20 1.70
CA LEU A 34 -7.71 -1.98 1.97
C LEU A 34 -7.58 -0.77 2.91
N PRO A 35 -6.73 -0.82 3.95
CA PRO A 35 -6.45 0.36 4.76
C PRO A 35 -5.95 1.53 3.89
N PRO A 36 -6.27 2.79 4.28
CA PRO A 36 -5.79 3.95 3.55
C PRO A 36 -4.26 4.07 3.66
N PRO A 37 -3.61 4.77 2.70
CA PRO A 37 -2.17 4.99 2.78
C PRO A 37 -1.78 5.68 4.08
N LEU A 38 -0.62 5.28 4.60
CA LEU A 38 0.03 5.90 5.74
C LEU A 38 0.70 7.21 5.31
N GLY A 39 0.85 8.16 6.25
CA GLY A 39 1.45 9.46 5.98
C GLY A 39 0.43 10.52 5.53
N ARG A 40 0.93 11.69 5.08
CA ARG A 40 0.07 12.83 4.70
C ARG A 40 0.62 13.54 3.47
N GLY A 41 -0.27 13.84 2.52
CA GLY A 41 0.07 14.62 1.33
C GLY A 41 1.14 13.96 0.47
N ARG A 42 2.27 14.64 0.27
CA ARG A 42 3.39 14.10 -0.54
C ARG A 42 4.11 12.91 0.09
N GLY A 43 3.87 12.61 1.37
CA GLY A 43 4.45 11.49 2.10
C GLY A 43 3.54 10.27 2.20
N GLU A 44 2.46 10.19 1.43
CA GLU A 44 1.58 9.03 1.41
C GLU A 44 2.31 7.78 0.88
N HIS A 45 2.27 6.71 1.66
CA HIS A 45 2.90 5.45 1.35
C HIS A 45 2.09 4.27 1.91
N TYR A 46 2.34 3.09 1.37
CA TYR A 46 1.83 1.82 1.83
C TYR A 46 2.97 1.03 2.43
N ASP A 47 2.67 -0.06 3.11
CA ASP A 47 3.67 -0.95 3.69
C ASP A 47 3.30 -2.42 3.43
N ALA A 48 4.10 -3.33 3.96
CA ALA A 48 3.84 -4.77 3.84
C ALA A 48 2.48 -5.21 4.41
N THR A 49 1.92 -4.48 5.39
CA THR A 49 0.59 -4.77 5.95
C THR A 49 -0.50 -4.66 4.89
N HIS A 50 -0.32 -3.79 3.90
CA HIS A 50 -1.26 -3.61 2.79
C HIS A 50 -1.18 -4.72 1.73
N LEU A 51 -0.17 -5.59 1.78
CA LEU A 51 -0.06 -6.77 0.92
C LEU A 51 -0.66 -8.03 1.57
N ALA A 52 -0.91 -7.99 2.88
CA ALA A 52 -1.43 -9.12 3.66
C ALA A 52 -2.96 -9.04 3.91
N ALA A 53 -3.60 -7.95 3.49
CA ALA A 53 -5.05 -7.71 3.61
C ALA A 53 -5.81 -8.34 2.44
#